data_AF-A0A351WIB7-F1
#
_entry.id   AF-A0A351WIB7-F1
#
_cell.length_a   1.000
_cell.length_b   1.000
_cell.length_c   1.000
_cell.angle_alpha   90.00
_cell.angle_beta   90.00
_cell.angle_gamma   90.00
#
_symmetry.space_group_name_H-M   'P 1'
#
loop_
_entity.id
_entity.type
_entity.pdbx_description
1 polymer ?
#
loop_
_entity_poly.entity_id
_entity_poly.type
_entity_poly.pdbx_seq_one_letter_code
_entity_poly.pdbx_strand_id
1 'polypeptide(L)'
;MKKKLAMILEWIRPAGIVLVYFLAEYLGTDAISKFHILGPMTVMVMSGSVALESLILGEAASEKIGYRPNRAYQVQSGLNNLATALTALLVFVLDWGRYADAAVTSSMLLFFVLSAANHLATGIRDHNFKPVNLMRPLMTLLLLGLLLPPMLQALQ
;
A
#
# COMPACT_ATOMS: atom_id res chain seq x y z
N MET A 1 3.54 15.06 -19.15
CA MET A 1 3.99 15.30 -17.75
C MET A 1 3.37 14.32 -16.75
N LYS A 2 2.02 14.22 -16.67
CA LYS A 2 1.32 13.32 -15.73
C LYS A 2 1.74 11.84 -15.78
N LYS A 3 1.97 11.28 -16.98
CA LYS A 3 2.46 9.88 -17.14
C LYS A 3 3.85 9.64 -16.55
N LYS A 4 4.78 10.60 -16.69
CA LYS A 4 6.12 10.52 -16.08
C LYS A 4 6.02 10.56 -14.55
N LEU A 5 5.17 11.44 -14.01
CA LEU A 5 4.93 11.52 -12.56
C LEU A 5 4.33 10.22 -12.01
N ALA A 6 3.39 9.61 -12.73
CA ALA A 6 2.79 8.33 -12.35
C ALA A 6 3.80 7.16 -12.34
N MET A 7 4.87 7.21 -13.13
CA MET A 7 5.95 6.22 -13.06
C MET A 7 6.91 6.50 -11.90
N ILE A 8 7.20 7.77 -11.59
CA ILE A 8 8.03 8.12 -10.42
C ILE A 8 7.34 7.66 -9.12
N LEU A 9 6.02 7.87 -9.00
CA LEU A 9 5.24 7.41 -7.85
C LEU A 9 5.28 5.87 -7.69
N GLU A 10 5.49 5.10 -8.75
CA GLU A 10 5.64 3.65 -8.63
C GLU A 10 6.91 3.25 -7.90
N TRP A 11 8.00 3.99 -8.08
CA TRP A 11 9.27 3.74 -7.40
C TRP A 11 9.31 4.24 -5.96
N ILE A 12 8.46 5.23 -5.63
CA ILE A 12 8.35 5.74 -4.24
C ILE A 12 7.89 4.63 -3.28
N ARG A 13 7.00 3.73 -3.72
CA ARG A 13 6.49 2.63 -2.88
C ARG A 13 7.58 1.66 -2.44
N PRO A 14 8.30 0.96 -3.34
CA PRO A 14 9.36 0.04 -2.93
C PRO A 14 10.51 0.77 -2.23
N ALA A 15 10.91 1.96 -2.69
CA ALA A 15 11.96 2.73 -2.02
C ALA A 15 11.56 3.13 -0.59
N GLY A 16 10.31 3.59 -0.42
CA GLY A 16 9.75 3.95 0.89
C GLY A 16 9.64 2.74 1.82
N ILE A 17 9.21 1.58 1.32
CA ILE A 17 9.17 0.34 2.11
C ILE A 17 10.57 -0.08 2.56
N VAL A 18 11.57 -0.04 1.67
CA VAL A 18 12.96 -0.37 2.01
C VAL A 18 13.50 0.59 3.08
N LEU A 19 13.22 1.88 2.95
CA LEU A 19 13.60 2.87 3.95
C LEU A 19 12.93 2.61 5.30
N VAL A 20 11.63 2.35 5.31
CA VAL A 20 10.87 2.04 6.53
C VAL A 20 11.41 0.77 7.20
N TYR A 21 11.71 -0.27 6.42
CA TYR A 21 12.30 -1.50 6.93
C TYR A 21 13.66 -1.23 7.59
N PHE A 22 14.53 -0.46 6.93
CA PHE A 22 15.82 -0.06 7.50
C PHE A 22 15.64 0.73 8.81
N LEU A 23 14.70 1.69 8.84
CA LEU A 23 14.41 2.47 10.05
C LEU A 23 13.87 1.60 11.19
N ALA A 24 13.00 0.64 10.88
CA ALA A 24 12.48 -0.30 11.87
C ALA A 24 13.60 -1.15 12.48
N GLU A 25 14.51 -1.68 11.66
CA GLU A 25 15.66 -2.46 12.15
C GLU A 25 16.69 -1.61 12.92
N TYR A 26 16.87 -0.35 12.51
CA TYR A 26 17.84 0.55 13.13
C TYR A 26 17.36 1.14 14.47
N LEU A 27 16.07 1.48 14.55
CA LEU A 27 15.49 2.18 15.72
C LEU A 27 14.73 1.24 16.67
N GLY A 28 14.21 0.12 16.18
CA GLY A 28 13.43 -0.82 16.98
C GLY A 28 14.30 -1.76 17.82
N THR A 29 13.99 -1.88 19.10
CA THR A 29 14.76 -2.68 20.07
C THR A 29 14.21 -4.10 20.26
N ASP A 30 12.95 -4.32 19.92
CA ASP A 30 12.20 -5.54 20.14
C ASP A 30 11.12 -5.71 19.05
N ALA A 31 10.43 -6.86 19.02
CA ALA A 31 9.46 -7.15 17.97
C ALA A 31 8.29 -6.14 17.92
N ILE A 32 7.86 -5.64 19.08
CA ILE A 32 6.75 -4.68 19.17
C ILE A 32 7.20 -3.33 18.62
N SER A 33 8.32 -2.79 19.10
CA SER A 33 8.83 -1.49 18.63
C SER A 33 9.23 -1.52 17.14
N LYS A 34 9.83 -2.62 16.65
CA LYS A 34 10.10 -2.81 15.23
C LYS A 34 8.83 -2.78 14.39
N PHE A 35 7.78 -3.49 14.81
CA PHE A 35 6.54 -3.53 14.06
C PHE A 35 5.74 -2.22 14.16
N HIS A 36 5.81 -1.52 15.29
CA HIS A 36 5.21 -0.19 15.47
C HIS A 36 5.78 0.83 14.46
N ILE A 37 7.05 0.70 14.09
CA ILE A 37 7.65 1.49 13.01
C ILE A 37 7.25 0.91 11.64
N LEU A 38 7.49 -0.38 11.43
CA LEU A 38 7.36 -1.01 10.12
C LEU A 38 5.93 -0.99 9.57
N GLY A 39 4.94 -1.38 10.37
CA GLY A 39 3.54 -1.54 9.96
C GLY A 39 2.90 -0.22 9.56
N PRO A 40 2.62 0.69 10.51
CA PRO A 40 2.00 1.99 10.25
C PRO A 40 2.73 2.83 9.20
N MET A 41 4.07 2.89 9.22
CA MET A 41 4.81 3.66 8.22
C MET A 41 4.73 3.05 6.82
N THR A 42 4.69 1.72 6.71
CA THR A 42 4.43 1.07 5.41
C THR A 42 3.02 1.39 4.91
N VAL A 43 2.01 1.42 5.79
CA VAL A 43 0.66 1.85 5.42
C VAL A 43 0.65 3.29 4.91
N MET A 44 1.35 4.21 5.60
CA MET A 44 1.47 5.60 5.15
C MET A 44 2.11 5.70 3.75
N VAL A 45 3.19 4.98 3.49
CA VAL A 45 3.84 4.96 2.17
C VAL A 45 2.90 4.39 1.09
N MET A 46 2.29 3.25 1.36
CA MET A 46 1.48 2.52 0.39
C MET A 46 0.15 3.23 0.13
N SER A 47 -0.68 3.39 1.16
CA SER A 47 -1.98 4.04 1.02
C SER A 47 -1.84 5.53 0.70
N GLY A 48 -0.86 6.23 1.28
CA GLY A 48 -0.63 7.64 0.98
C GLY A 48 -0.22 7.87 -0.47
N SER A 49 0.70 7.07 -1.02
CA SER A 49 1.08 7.20 -2.44
C SER A 49 -0.06 6.82 -3.39
N VAL A 50 -0.88 5.81 -3.05
CA VAL A 50 -2.07 5.44 -3.84
C VAL A 50 -3.12 6.55 -3.79
N ALA A 51 -3.31 7.20 -2.63
CA ALA A 51 -4.19 8.35 -2.50
C ALA A 51 -3.74 9.50 -3.40
N LEU A 52 -2.46 9.87 -3.33
CA LEU A 52 -1.88 10.92 -4.18
C LEU A 52 -2.03 10.59 -5.67
N GLU A 53 -1.70 9.35 -6.07
CA GLU A 53 -1.84 8.90 -7.44
C GLU A 53 -3.30 8.98 -7.93
N SER A 54 -4.26 8.56 -7.10
CA SER A 54 -5.68 8.53 -7.48
C SER A 54 -6.29 9.94 -7.51
N LEU A 55 -5.96 10.79 -6.54
CA LEU A 55 -6.49 12.15 -6.41
C LEU A 55 -5.90 13.10 -7.45
N ILE A 56 -4.60 12.99 -7.77
CA ILE A 56 -3.91 13.93 -8.64
C ILE A 56 -3.77 13.41 -10.08
N LEU A 57 -3.54 12.10 -10.24
CA LEU A 57 -3.17 11.47 -11.52
C LEU A 57 -4.15 10.39 -12.00
N GLY A 58 -5.35 10.33 -11.42
CA GLY A 58 -6.29 9.22 -11.60
C GLY A 58 -6.46 8.74 -13.06
N GLU A 59 -6.71 9.64 -14.00
CA GLU A 59 -6.85 9.30 -15.43
C GLU A 59 -5.60 8.60 -15.99
N ALA A 60 -4.41 9.17 -15.78
CA ALA A 60 -3.15 8.59 -16.22
C ALA A 60 -2.84 7.26 -15.51
N ALA A 61 -3.24 7.12 -14.24
CA ALA A 61 -3.07 5.91 -13.47
C ALA A 61 -3.98 4.77 -13.98
N SER A 62 -5.24 5.07 -14.32
CA SER A 62 -6.18 4.10 -14.91
C SER A 62 -5.74 3.63 -16.30
N GLU A 63 -5.30 4.54 -17.16
CA GLU A 63 -4.78 4.17 -18.48
C GLU A 63 -3.57 3.23 -18.37
N LYS A 64 -2.66 3.52 -17.44
CA LYS A 64 -1.44 2.74 -17.19
C LYS A 64 -1.76 1.28 -16.88
N ILE A 65 -2.77 1.05 -16.02
CA ILE A 65 -3.20 -0.31 -15.63
C ILE A 65 -4.21 -0.94 -16.59
N GLY A 66 -4.62 -0.24 -17.65
CA GLY A 66 -5.49 -0.78 -18.69
C GLY A 66 -6.98 -0.67 -18.39
N TYR A 67 -7.37 0.13 -17.39
CA TYR A 67 -8.76 0.46 -17.15
C TYR A 67 -9.17 1.75 -17.87
N ARG A 68 -10.46 1.82 -18.23
CA ARG A 68 -11.05 3.09 -18.67
C ARG A 68 -11.05 4.09 -17.50
N PRO A 69 -10.64 5.35 -17.72
CA PRO A 69 -10.69 6.36 -16.67
C PRO A 69 -12.10 6.51 -16.10
N ASN A 70 -12.21 6.50 -14.77
CA ASN A 70 -13.45 6.81 -14.06
C ASN A 70 -13.11 7.72 -12.87
N ARG A 71 -13.37 9.01 -13.04
CA ARG A 71 -12.94 10.02 -12.07
C ARG A 71 -13.63 9.88 -10.72
N ALA A 72 -14.93 9.59 -10.70
CA ALA A 72 -15.69 9.44 -9.46
C ALA A 72 -15.12 8.30 -8.61
N TYR A 73 -14.89 7.13 -9.24
CA TYR A 73 -14.25 5.99 -8.58
C TYR A 73 -12.84 6.32 -8.07
N GLN A 74 -12.02 6.99 -8.88
CA GLN A 74 -10.66 7.36 -8.49
C GLN A 74 -10.64 8.29 -7.28
N VAL A 75 -11.54 9.26 -7.22
CA VAL A 75 -11.64 10.17 -6.05
C VAL A 75 -12.08 9.39 -4.82
N GLN A 76 -13.11 8.55 -4.93
CA GLN A 76 -13.58 7.73 -3.81
C GLN A 76 -12.49 6.80 -3.27
N SER A 77 -11.83 6.05 -4.16
CA SER A 77 -10.72 5.14 -3.79
C SER A 77 -9.52 5.91 -3.22
N GLY A 78 -9.21 7.08 -3.79
CA GLY A 78 -8.15 7.96 -3.30
C GLY A 78 -8.43 8.50 -1.90
N LEU A 79 -9.65 8.94 -1.62
CA LEU A 79 -10.07 9.41 -0.30
C LEU A 79 -10.07 8.28 0.73
N ASN A 80 -10.49 7.07 0.36
CA ASN A 80 -10.41 5.91 1.25
C ASN A 80 -8.96 5.60 1.64
N ASN A 81 -8.05 5.56 0.67
CA ASN A 81 -6.63 5.35 0.93
C ASN A 81 -6.00 6.50 1.75
N LEU A 82 -6.43 7.74 1.52
CA LEU A 82 -6.00 8.88 2.33
C LEU A 82 -6.43 8.71 3.78
N ALA A 83 -7.69 8.33 4.02
CA ALA A 83 -8.20 8.06 5.35
C ALA A 83 -7.40 6.95 6.05
N THR A 84 -7.12 5.83 5.35
CA THR A 84 -6.27 4.75 5.89
C THR A 84 -4.86 5.25 6.26
N ALA A 85 -4.23 6.06 5.41
CA ALA A 85 -2.90 6.62 5.69
C ALA A 85 -2.92 7.58 6.90
N LEU A 86 -3.94 8.42 7.02
CA LEU A 86 -4.10 9.32 8.17
C LEU A 86 -4.38 8.54 9.45
N THR A 87 -5.19 7.49 9.40
CA THR A 87 -5.40 6.59 10.55
C THR A 87 -4.09 5.93 10.96
N ALA A 88 -3.27 5.44 10.01
CA ALA A 88 -1.96 4.88 10.33
C ALA A 88 -1.02 5.92 10.98
N LEU A 89 -1.03 7.17 10.49
CA LEU A 89 -0.29 8.26 11.12
C LEU A 89 -0.74 8.50 12.57
N LEU A 90 -2.06 8.49 12.83
CA LEU A 90 -2.60 8.67 14.18
C LEU A 90 -2.22 7.50 15.08
N VAL A 91 -2.36 6.26 14.61
CA VAL A 91 -1.95 5.04 15.33
C VAL A 91 -0.48 5.13 15.76
N PHE A 92 0.39 5.59 14.85
CA PHE A 92 1.82 5.75 15.09
C PHE A 92 2.13 6.87 16.09
N VAL A 93 1.63 8.10 15.84
CA VAL A 93 1.98 9.27 16.66
C VAL A 93 1.38 9.22 18.06
N LEU A 94 0.20 8.61 18.21
CA LEU A 94 -0.51 8.53 19.49
C LEU A 94 -0.24 7.21 20.23
N ASP A 95 0.63 6.35 19.69
CA ASP A 95 1.01 5.07 20.29
C ASP A 95 -0.20 4.23 20.74
N TRP A 96 -1.13 3.95 19.81
CA TRP A 96 -2.34 3.15 20.11
C TRP A 96 -2.03 1.66 20.40
N GLY A 97 -0.76 1.26 20.31
CA GLY A 97 -0.25 -0.06 20.65
C GLY A 97 -0.36 -1.10 19.53
N ARG A 98 0.32 -2.23 19.76
CA ARG A 98 0.56 -3.30 18.76
C ARG A 98 -0.68 -3.84 18.03
N TYR A 99 -1.82 -3.90 18.71
CA TYR A 99 -3.06 -4.38 18.08
C TYR A 99 -3.63 -3.37 17.08
N ALA A 100 -3.48 -2.07 17.34
CA ALA A 100 -3.85 -1.03 16.40
C ALA A 100 -2.91 -0.99 15.20
N ASP A 101 -1.60 -1.16 15.42
CA ASP A 101 -0.59 -1.32 14.35
C ASP A 101 -0.96 -2.49 13.43
N ALA A 102 -1.30 -3.63 14.02
CA ALA A 102 -1.69 -4.82 13.29
C ALA A 102 -3.02 -4.62 12.56
N ALA A 103 -4.00 -3.96 13.17
CA ALA A 103 -5.31 -3.71 12.57
C ALA A 103 -5.20 -2.81 11.33
N VAL A 104 -4.47 -1.70 11.42
CA VAL A 104 -4.31 -0.77 10.28
C VAL A 104 -3.49 -1.40 9.16
N THR A 105 -2.43 -2.15 9.51
CA THR A 105 -1.62 -2.91 8.55
C THR A 105 -2.44 -4.01 7.87
N SER A 106 -3.25 -4.74 8.63
CA SER A 106 -4.14 -5.79 8.11
C SER A 106 -5.20 -5.22 7.18
N SER A 107 -5.79 -4.07 7.51
CA SER A 107 -6.76 -3.39 6.64
C SER A 107 -6.15 -3.07 5.27
N MET A 108 -4.92 -2.52 5.25
CA MET A 108 -4.18 -2.25 4.03
C MET A 108 -3.83 -3.53 3.26
N LEU A 109 -3.34 -4.57 3.94
CA LEU A 109 -3.00 -5.86 3.30
C LEU A 109 -4.23 -6.52 2.68
N LEU A 110 -5.36 -6.56 3.40
CA LEU A 110 -6.63 -7.08 2.88
C LEU A 110 -7.08 -6.31 1.63
N PHE A 111 -7.02 -4.98 1.67
CA PHE A 111 -7.31 -4.16 0.49
C PHE A 111 -6.43 -4.54 -0.71
N PHE A 112 -5.12 -4.69 -0.52
CA PHE A 112 -4.22 -5.05 -1.63
C PHE A 112 -4.37 -6.50 -2.10
N VAL A 113 -4.73 -7.44 -1.23
CA VAL A 113 -5.06 -8.81 -1.61
C VAL A 113 -6.32 -8.84 -2.47
N LEU A 114 -7.40 -8.18 -2.03
CA LEU A 114 -8.64 -8.09 -2.79
C LEU A 114 -8.45 -7.35 -4.12
N SER A 115 -7.64 -6.28 -4.12
CA SER A 115 -7.26 -5.56 -5.34
C SER A 115 -6.46 -6.45 -6.29
N ALA A 116 -5.45 -7.17 -5.80
CA ALA A 116 -4.68 -8.12 -6.60
C ALA A 116 -5.57 -9.21 -7.21
N ALA A 117 -6.50 -9.79 -6.44
CA ALA A 117 -7.47 -10.76 -6.93
C ALA A 117 -8.33 -10.16 -8.06
N ASN A 118 -8.81 -8.92 -7.91
CA ASN A 118 -9.55 -8.22 -8.96
C ASN A 118 -8.70 -7.98 -10.23
N HIS A 119 -7.42 -7.61 -10.07
CA HIS A 119 -6.49 -7.43 -11.18
C HIS A 119 -6.19 -8.74 -11.93
N LEU A 120 -6.05 -9.85 -11.19
CA LEU A 120 -5.91 -11.18 -11.77
C LEU A 120 -7.19 -11.59 -12.53
N ALA A 121 -8.36 -11.40 -11.91
CA ALA A 121 -9.65 -11.73 -12.53
C ALA A 121 -9.89 -10.92 -13.81
N THR A 122 -9.61 -9.61 -13.80
CA THR A 122 -9.71 -8.76 -15.01
C THR A 122 -8.64 -9.10 -16.05
N GLY A 123 -7.45 -9.55 -15.65
CA GLY A 123 -6.45 -10.09 -16.57
C GLY A 123 -6.98 -11.30 -17.35
N ILE A 124 -7.66 -12.23 -16.67
CA ILE A 124 -8.23 -13.45 -17.27
C ILE A 124 -9.49 -13.13 -18.09
N ARG A 125 -10.45 -12.40 -17.50
CA ARG A 125 -11.76 -12.13 -18.13
C ARG A 125 -11.67 -11.13 -19.28
N ASP A 126 -10.98 -10.02 -19.04
CA ASP A 126 -10.96 -8.87 -19.95
C ASP A 126 -9.68 -8.82 -20.80
N HIS A 127 -8.85 -9.87 -20.73
CA HIS A 127 -7.57 -9.99 -21.44
C HIS A 127 -6.62 -8.80 -21.20
N ASN A 128 -6.69 -8.21 -20.00
CA ASN A 128 -5.85 -7.08 -19.61
C ASN A 128 -4.48 -7.58 -19.09
N PHE A 129 -3.62 -7.97 -20.02
CA PHE A 129 -2.27 -8.49 -19.72
C PHE A 129 -1.20 -7.41 -19.61
N LYS A 130 -1.57 -6.14 -19.31
CA LYS A 130 -0.57 -5.10 -19.10
C LYS A 130 0.39 -5.52 -17.97
N PRO A 131 1.72 -5.34 -18.11
CA PRO A 131 2.68 -5.78 -17.10
C PRO A 131 2.36 -5.26 -15.69
N VAL A 132 1.98 -3.98 -15.57
CA VAL A 132 1.61 -3.37 -14.28
C VAL A 132 0.35 -4.02 -13.68
N ASN A 133 -0.58 -4.52 -14.49
CA ASN A 133 -1.75 -5.26 -14.02
C ASN A 133 -1.34 -6.61 -13.41
N LEU A 134 -0.45 -7.33 -14.09
CA LEU A 134 0.03 -8.66 -13.69
C LEU A 134 1.03 -8.63 -12.53
N MET A 135 1.79 -7.54 -12.40
CA MET A 135 2.74 -7.35 -11.29
C MET A 135 2.04 -7.13 -9.95
N ARG A 136 0.79 -6.65 -9.92
CA ARG A 136 0.08 -6.37 -8.66
C ARG A 136 -0.08 -7.60 -7.77
N PRO A 137 -0.57 -8.76 -8.26
CA PRO A 137 -0.57 -10.01 -7.48
C PRO A 137 0.79 -10.38 -6.89
N LEU A 138 1.85 -10.33 -7.71
CA LEU A 138 3.20 -10.69 -7.26
C LEU A 138 3.71 -9.74 -6.18
N MET A 139 3.56 -8.44 -6.38
CA MET A 139 3.99 -7.42 -5.41
C MET A 139 3.18 -7.49 -4.11
N THR A 140 1.90 -7.84 -4.17
CA THR A 140 1.09 -8.06 -2.96
C THR A 140 1.60 -9.28 -2.17
N LEU A 141 1.97 -10.38 -2.85
CA LEU A 141 2.57 -11.53 -2.16
C LEU A 141 3.89 -11.18 -1.48
N LEU A 142 4.74 -10.39 -2.15
CA LEU A 142 5.97 -9.89 -1.56
C LEU A 142 5.70 -9.04 -0.31
N LEU A 143 4.72 -8.14 -0.38
CA LEU A 143 4.33 -7.28 0.75
C LEU A 143 3.79 -8.10 1.93
N LEU A 144 3.01 -9.15 1.66
CA LEU A 144 2.57 -10.09 2.70
C LEU A 144 3.76 -10.80 3.36
N GLY A 145 4.69 -11.33 2.55
CA GLY A 145 5.90 -11.99 3.04
C GLY A 145 6.78 -11.05 3.89
N LEU A 146 6.78 -9.76 3.58
CA LEU A 146 7.53 -8.75 4.33
C LEU A 146 6.87 -8.38 5.66
N LEU A 147 5.54 -8.20 5.67
CA LEU A 147 4.84 -7.61 6.83
C LEU A 147 4.21 -8.65 7.77
N LEU A 148 3.80 -9.82 7.28
CA LEU A 148 3.16 -10.83 8.14
C LEU A 148 4.11 -11.38 9.21
N PRO A 149 5.37 -11.77 8.91
CA PRO A 149 6.26 -12.31 9.95
C PRO A 149 6.51 -11.35 11.13
N PRO A 150 6.91 -10.08 10.94
CA PRO A 150 7.14 -9.16 12.05
C PRO A 150 5.83 -8.82 12.79
N MET A 151 4.70 -8.75 12.08
CA MET A 151 3.38 -8.58 12.72
C MET A 151 3.06 -9.73 13.68
N LEU A 152 3.25 -10.98 13.25
CA LEU A 152 3.01 -12.15 14.09
C LEU A 152 3.94 -12.20 15.30
N GLN A 153 5.22 -11.83 15.12
CA GLN A 153 6.18 -11.74 16.23
C GLN A 153 5.79 -10.66 17.25
N ALA A 154 5.29 -9.51 16.79
CA ALA A 154 4.85 -8.43 17.68
C ALA A 154 3.61 -8.79 18.50
N LEU A 155 2.74 -9.66 17.99
CA LEU A 155 1.47 -10.05 18.63
C LEU A 155 1.58 -11.22 19.60
N GLN A 156 2.71 -11.93 19.60
CA GLN A 156 3.04 -12.98 20.59
C GLN A 156 3.43 -12.36 21.94
#